data_AF-A0A9E1HVZ4-F1
#
_entry.id   AF-A0A9E1HVZ4-F1
#
_cell.length_a   1.000
_cell.length_b   1.000
_cell.length_c   1.000
_cell.angle_alpha   90.00
_cell.angle_beta   90.00
_cell.angle_gamma   90.00
#
_symmetry.space_group_name_H-M   'P 1'
#
loop_
_entity.id
_entity.type
_entity.pdbx_description
1 polymer ?
#
loop_
_entity_poly.entity_id
_entity_poly.type
_entity_poly.pdbx_seq_one_letter_code
_entity_poly.pdbx_strand_id
1 'polypeptide(L)'
;MDLWEKECLQAVKRFTQIGHPVVAAIDGRCGSGKTRLGEMLKQKFSCNLVHMDDFYLSLSEREQDWKRKPGGNMDFLRFRKEILESSCAGLPIVYRAFDCHANTYCEQIAMPACPLTIVEGSYSHHPMLADCYTLRIFLTCSKEEQLRRLRRREGERLEWFQSLWIPLEEQYFERYGIEAASNIVLDTTGRE
;
A
#
# COMPACT_ATOMS: atom_id res chain seq x y z
N MET A 1 -23.52 2.06 -0.25
CA MET A 1 -22.25 2.79 -0.36
C MET A 1 -22.12 3.63 0.87
N ASP A 2 -21.20 3.22 1.73
CA ASP A 2 -20.98 3.83 3.04
C ASP A 2 -20.39 5.24 2.87
N LEU A 3 -20.44 6.04 3.93
CA LEU A 3 -19.98 7.44 3.88
C LEU A 3 -18.49 7.57 3.51
N TRP A 4 -17.65 6.68 4.04
CA TRP A 4 -16.21 6.65 3.79
C TRP A 4 -15.87 6.28 2.34
N GLU A 5 -16.62 5.36 1.73
CA GLU A 5 -16.44 5.00 0.32
C GLU A 5 -16.73 6.22 -0.57
N LYS A 6 -17.81 6.95 -0.27
CA LYS A 6 -18.16 8.18 -1.01
C LYS A 6 -17.07 9.23 -0.89
N GLU A 7 -16.55 9.45 0.31
CA GLU A 7 -15.47 10.41 0.55
C GLU A 7 -14.20 10.04 -0.25
N CYS A 8 -13.80 8.77 -0.19
CA CYS A 8 -12.65 8.28 -0.96
C CYS A 8 -12.85 8.44 -2.47
N LEU A 9 -14.02 8.06 -3.00
CA LEU A 9 -14.34 8.20 -4.42
C LEU A 9 -14.33 9.66 -4.87
N GLN A 10 -14.88 10.56 -4.05
CA GLN A 10 -14.91 11.99 -4.34
C GLN A 10 -13.49 12.57 -4.36
N ALA A 11 -12.64 12.18 -3.42
CA ALA A 11 -11.25 12.61 -3.38
C ALA A 11 -10.49 12.16 -4.63
N VAL A 12 -10.51 10.86 -4.95
CA VAL A 12 -9.85 10.32 -6.14
C VAL A 12 -10.36 11.04 -7.40
N LYS A 13 -11.69 11.20 -7.54
CA LYS A 13 -12.29 11.92 -8.67
C LYS A 13 -11.76 13.35 -8.78
N ARG A 14 -11.68 14.09 -7.68
CA ARG A 14 -11.16 15.47 -7.66
C ARG A 14 -9.71 15.54 -8.17
N PHE A 15 -8.85 14.61 -7.74
CA PHE A 15 -7.45 14.62 -8.17
C PHE A 15 -7.27 14.21 -9.64
N THR A 16 -8.11 13.29 -10.15
CA THR A 16 -8.05 12.91 -11.57
C THR A 16 -8.43 14.03 -12.55
N GLN A 17 -9.01 15.14 -12.08
CA GLN A 17 -9.38 16.29 -12.92
C GLN A 17 -8.25 17.31 -13.15
N ILE A 18 -7.07 17.09 -12.56
CA ILE A 18 -5.97 18.08 -12.56
C ILE A 18 -5.17 18.10 -13.89
N GLY A 19 -5.43 17.15 -14.80
CA GLY A 19 -4.89 17.18 -16.17
C GLY A 19 -3.44 16.68 -16.32
N HIS A 20 -2.88 16.08 -15.27
CA HIS A 20 -1.60 15.36 -15.28
C HIS A 20 -1.77 13.97 -14.62
N PRO A 21 -0.82 13.03 -14.80
CA PRO A 21 -0.87 11.74 -14.12
C PRO A 21 -1.00 11.88 -12.60
N VAL A 22 -1.83 11.02 -12.01
CA VAL A 22 -2.12 10.98 -10.58
C VAL A 22 -1.65 9.65 -10.02
N VAL A 23 -0.87 9.71 -8.94
CA VAL A 23 -0.54 8.53 -8.14
C VAL A 23 -1.18 8.70 -6.76
N ALA A 24 -2.10 7.80 -6.43
CA ALA A 24 -2.77 7.77 -5.13
C ALA A 24 -2.30 6.57 -4.32
N ALA A 25 -1.80 6.81 -3.11
CA ALA A 25 -1.28 5.77 -2.22
C ALA A 25 -2.25 5.48 -1.07
N ILE A 26 -2.47 4.19 -0.81
CA ILE A 26 -3.30 3.66 0.27
C ILE A 26 -2.40 2.90 1.24
N ASP A 27 -2.04 3.55 2.34
CA ASP A 27 -1.30 2.95 3.45
C ASP A 27 -2.27 2.68 4.61
N GLY A 28 -1.79 2.06 5.68
CA GLY A 28 -2.63 1.72 6.82
C GLY A 28 -2.24 0.42 7.48
N ARG A 29 -2.91 0.14 8.60
CA ARG A 29 -2.71 -1.07 9.41
C ARG A 29 -2.99 -2.36 8.63
N CYS A 30 -2.26 -3.44 8.88
CA CYS A 30 -2.63 -4.74 8.32
C CYS A 30 -4.04 -5.12 8.79
N GLY A 31 -4.85 -5.73 7.92
CA GLY A 31 -6.26 -6.02 8.22
C GLY A 31 -7.23 -4.84 8.11
N SER A 32 -6.78 -3.61 7.81
CA SER A 32 -7.69 -2.45 7.68
C SER A 32 -8.48 -2.41 6.36
N GLY A 33 -8.18 -3.29 5.40
CA GLY A 33 -8.93 -3.39 4.14
C GLY A 33 -8.34 -2.62 2.95
N LYS A 34 -7.05 -2.23 3.01
CA LYS A 34 -6.33 -1.55 1.91
C LYS A 34 -6.51 -2.20 0.54
N THR A 35 -6.20 -3.49 0.41
CA THR A 35 -6.37 -4.24 -0.84
C THR A 35 -7.81 -4.20 -1.34
N ARG A 36 -8.79 -4.33 -0.44
CA ARG A 36 -10.20 -4.25 -0.82
C ARG A 36 -10.57 -2.85 -1.34
N LEU A 37 -10.08 -1.80 -0.70
CA LEU A 37 -10.27 -0.43 -1.19
C LEU A 37 -9.59 -0.23 -2.56
N GLY A 38 -8.36 -0.71 -2.73
CA GLY A 38 -7.65 -0.67 -4.01
C GLY A 38 -8.45 -1.33 -5.14
N GLU A 39 -8.96 -2.54 -4.90
CA GLU A 39 -9.81 -3.26 -5.85
C GLU A 39 -11.14 -2.53 -6.13
N MET A 40 -11.78 -1.98 -5.10
CA MET A 40 -12.98 -1.17 -5.28
C MET A 40 -12.70 0.05 -6.18
N LEU A 41 -11.58 0.74 -5.98
CA LEU A 41 -11.19 1.88 -6.82
C LEU A 41 -10.92 1.44 -8.26
N LYS A 42 -10.24 0.31 -8.47
CA LYS A 42 -10.00 -0.28 -9.79
C LYS A 42 -11.29 -0.65 -10.53
N GLN A 43 -12.34 -1.03 -9.80
CA GLN A 43 -13.66 -1.27 -10.40
C GLN A 43 -14.42 0.02 -10.75
N LYS A 44 -14.10 1.14 -10.09
CA LYS A 44 -14.81 2.41 -10.25
C LYS A 44 -14.11 3.39 -11.19
N PHE A 45 -12.80 3.26 -11.36
CA PHE A 45 -11.97 4.12 -12.18
C PHE A 45 -11.16 3.29 -13.17
N SER A 46 -10.88 3.86 -14.34
CA SER A 46 -9.83 3.34 -15.20
C SER A 46 -8.48 3.70 -14.57
N CYS A 47 -7.86 2.72 -13.90
CA CYS A 47 -6.59 2.91 -13.22
C CYS A 47 -5.73 1.64 -13.22
N ASN A 48 -4.42 1.84 -13.05
CA ASN A 48 -3.53 0.77 -12.62
C ASN A 48 -3.67 0.56 -11.10
N LEU A 49 -3.51 -0.68 -10.63
CA LEU A 49 -3.45 -1.02 -9.21
C LEU A 49 -2.17 -1.80 -8.97
N VAL A 50 -1.33 -1.32 -8.07
CA VAL A 50 -0.04 -1.90 -7.72
C VAL A 50 0.02 -2.19 -6.23
N HIS A 51 0.52 -3.37 -5.88
CA HIS A 51 0.61 -3.85 -4.51
C HIS A 51 2.05 -3.69 -3.99
N MET A 52 2.23 -3.05 -2.84
CA MET A 52 3.57 -2.93 -2.22
C MET A 52 4.17 -4.31 -1.89
N ASP A 53 3.33 -5.31 -1.64
CA ASP A 53 3.76 -6.69 -1.36
C ASP A 53 4.55 -7.33 -2.52
N ASP A 54 4.45 -6.80 -3.75
CA ASP A 54 5.26 -7.24 -4.88
C ASP A 54 6.74 -6.78 -4.77
N PHE A 55 7.02 -5.86 -3.85
CA PHE A 55 8.29 -5.13 -3.74
C PHE A 55 9.09 -5.47 -2.49
N TYR A 56 9.00 -6.72 -2.01
CA TYR A 56 9.91 -7.20 -0.98
C TYR A 56 11.34 -7.39 -1.53
N LEU A 57 12.31 -7.17 -0.65
CA LEU A 57 13.70 -7.60 -0.83
C LEU A 57 13.79 -9.13 -0.71
N SER A 58 14.68 -9.74 -1.48
CA SER A 58 15.03 -11.15 -1.29
C SER A 58 15.64 -11.37 0.09
N LEU A 59 15.57 -12.60 0.61
CA LEU A 59 16.10 -12.92 1.93
C LEU A 59 17.60 -12.60 2.06
N SER A 60 18.37 -12.71 0.98
CA SER A 60 19.80 -12.37 0.94
C SER A 60 20.10 -10.88 0.91
N GLU A 61 19.17 -10.05 0.44
CA GLU A 61 19.33 -8.59 0.38
C GLU A 61 18.86 -7.90 1.66
N ARG A 62 18.09 -8.59 2.50
CA ARG A 62 17.66 -8.06 3.80
C ARG A 62 18.84 -8.00 4.76
N GLU A 63 18.99 -6.86 5.42
CA GLU A 63 19.94 -6.69 6.50
C GLU A 63 19.64 -7.64 7.68
N GLN A 64 20.65 -8.06 8.45
CA GLN A 64 20.48 -9.05 9.52
C GLN A 64 19.42 -8.65 10.56
N ASP A 65 19.29 -7.36 10.85
CA ASP A 65 18.37 -6.78 11.82
C ASP A 65 17.11 -6.17 11.18
N TRP A 66 16.76 -6.53 9.93
CA TRP A 66 15.61 -5.97 9.21
C TRP A 66 14.30 -6.02 10.01
N LYS A 67 14.13 -7.05 10.85
CA LYS A 67 12.95 -7.23 11.73
C LYS A 67 12.81 -6.16 12.82
N ARG A 68 13.80 -5.28 12.98
CA ARG A 68 13.78 -4.12 13.89
C ARG A 68 13.72 -2.78 13.14
N LYS A 69 13.71 -2.83 11.81
CA LYS A 69 13.72 -1.67 10.93
C LYS A 69 12.36 -1.61 10.23
N PRO A 70 11.51 -0.62 10.54
CA PRO A 70 10.25 -0.49 9.83
C PRO A 70 10.49 -0.32 8.32
N GLY A 71 9.89 -1.18 7.52
CA GLY A 71 10.13 -1.26 6.07
C GLY A 71 11.47 -1.88 5.67
N GLY A 72 12.24 -2.47 6.58
CA GLY A 72 13.56 -3.06 6.30
C GLY A 72 13.52 -4.30 5.40
N ASN A 73 12.33 -4.82 5.09
CA ASN A 73 12.09 -5.88 4.12
C ASN A 73 11.63 -5.36 2.74
N MET A 74 11.47 -4.06 2.56
CA MET A 74 10.92 -3.45 1.35
C MET A 74 12.02 -2.90 0.45
N ASP A 75 11.88 -3.12 -0.85
CA ASP A 75 12.74 -2.57 -1.89
C ASP A 75 12.16 -1.25 -2.43
N PHE A 76 12.27 -0.19 -1.62
CA PHE A 76 11.74 1.12 -1.98
C PHE A 76 12.40 1.73 -3.22
N LEU A 77 13.67 1.41 -3.46
CA LEU A 77 14.41 1.91 -4.62
C LEU A 77 13.88 1.27 -5.91
N ARG A 78 13.69 -0.06 -5.93
CA ARG A 78 13.04 -0.75 -7.06
C ARG A 78 11.64 -0.25 -7.28
N PHE A 79 10.85 -0.14 -6.21
CA PHE A 79 9.47 0.33 -6.31
C PHE A 79 9.39 1.74 -6.93
N ARG A 80 10.22 2.68 -6.45
CA ARG A 80 10.27 4.03 -7.01
C ARG A 80 10.60 4.02 -8.49
N LYS A 81 11.65 3.27 -8.88
CA LYS A 81 12.15 3.23 -10.25
C LYS A 81 11.18 2.55 -11.22
N GLU A 82 10.66 1.38 -10.85
CA GLU A 82 9.84 0.56 -11.75
C GLU A 82 8.39 1.04 -11.83
N ILE A 83 7.85 1.59 -10.72
CA ILE A 83 6.45 1.97 -10.61
C ILE A 83 6.29 3.49 -10.63
N LEU A 84 6.85 4.20 -9.65
CA LEU A 84 6.51 5.59 -9.41
C LEU A 84 7.01 6.53 -10.51
N GLU A 85 8.26 6.38 -10.94
CA GLU A 85 8.83 7.21 -12.01
C GLU A 85 8.01 7.11 -13.31
N SER A 86 7.68 5.89 -13.74
CA SER A 86 6.83 5.64 -14.90
C SER A 86 5.42 6.20 -14.73
N SER A 87 4.82 6.00 -13.54
CA SER A 87 3.46 6.49 -13.24
C SER A 87 3.38 8.00 -13.27
N CYS A 88 4.34 8.69 -12.63
CA CYS A 88 4.41 10.16 -12.62
C CYS A 88 4.65 10.73 -14.02
N ALA A 89 5.43 10.03 -14.86
CA ALA A 89 5.68 10.42 -16.24
C ALA A 89 4.52 10.08 -17.21
N GLY A 90 3.49 9.37 -16.76
CA GLY A 90 2.39 8.92 -17.61
C GLY A 90 2.82 7.87 -18.64
N LEU A 91 3.84 7.07 -18.31
CA LEU A 91 4.39 6.02 -19.15
C LEU A 91 3.85 4.63 -18.74
N PRO A 92 3.93 3.63 -19.64
CA PRO A 92 3.64 2.25 -19.27
C PRO A 92 4.55 1.75 -18.14
N ILE A 93 4.01 0.87 -17.31
CA ILE A 93 4.72 0.26 -16.18
C ILE A 93 5.11 -1.16 -16.56
N VAL A 94 6.34 -1.56 -16.27
CA VAL A 94 6.81 -2.93 -16.45
C VAL A 94 7.65 -3.32 -15.23
N TYR A 95 7.26 -4.40 -14.56
CA TYR A 95 7.95 -4.87 -13.35
C TYR A 95 7.84 -6.39 -13.19
N ARG A 96 8.53 -6.93 -12.19
CA ARG A 96 8.37 -8.32 -11.74
C ARG A 96 8.02 -8.33 -10.26
N ALA A 97 6.90 -8.97 -9.92
CA ALA A 97 6.57 -9.19 -8.51
C ALA A 97 7.58 -10.15 -7.88
N PHE A 98 7.87 -9.95 -6.59
CA PHE A 98 8.70 -10.85 -5.82
C PHE A 98 7.84 -11.79 -4.96
N ASP A 99 7.97 -13.10 -5.19
CA ASP A 99 7.32 -14.11 -4.37
C ASP A 99 8.16 -14.39 -3.12
N CYS A 100 7.65 -13.98 -1.96
CA CYS A 100 8.34 -14.16 -0.68
C CYS A 100 8.38 -15.61 -0.19
N HIS A 101 7.48 -16.47 -0.67
CA HIS A 101 7.45 -17.89 -0.33
C HIS A 101 8.47 -18.68 -1.15
N ALA A 102 8.53 -18.43 -2.45
CA ALA A 102 9.49 -19.05 -3.35
C ALA A 102 10.87 -18.35 -3.33
N ASN A 103 10.97 -17.16 -2.73
CA ASN A 103 12.15 -16.30 -2.69
C ASN A 103 12.73 -16.07 -4.10
N THR A 104 11.86 -15.74 -5.05
CA THR A 104 12.21 -15.52 -6.47
C THR A 104 11.32 -14.47 -7.11
N TYR A 105 11.76 -13.94 -8.25
CA TYR A 105 10.93 -13.07 -9.07
C TYR A 105 9.93 -13.90 -9.91
N CYS A 106 8.69 -13.43 -9.96
CA CYS A 106 7.65 -13.93 -10.84
C CYS A 106 7.88 -13.51 -12.30
N GLU A 107 6.98 -13.94 -13.17
CA GLU A 107 6.91 -13.46 -14.56
C GLU A 107 6.69 -11.95 -14.63
N GLN A 108 7.08 -11.37 -15.77
CA GLN A 108 6.97 -9.94 -16.00
C GLN A 108 5.51 -9.51 -16.14
N ILE A 109 5.16 -8.42 -15.45
CA ILE A 109 3.86 -7.77 -15.50
C ILE A 109 4.01 -6.46 -16.27
N ALA A 110 3.12 -6.21 -17.23
CA ALA A 110 3.05 -4.97 -17.97
C ALA A 110 1.67 -4.31 -17.74
N MET A 111 1.68 -3.03 -17.41
CA MET A 111 0.48 -2.21 -17.30
C MET A 111 0.56 -1.02 -18.28
N PRO A 112 -0.53 -0.66 -18.95
CA PRO A 112 -0.53 0.44 -19.90
C PRO A 112 -0.29 1.78 -19.17
N ALA A 113 0.12 2.79 -19.94
CA ALA A 113 0.07 4.16 -19.48
C ALA A 113 -1.36 4.50 -19.04
N CYS A 114 -1.52 5.00 -17.81
CA CYS A 114 -2.83 5.30 -17.24
C CYS A 114 -2.79 6.63 -16.48
N PRO A 115 -3.79 7.51 -16.64
CA PRO A 115 -3.84 8.78 -15.90
C PRO A 115 -3.93 8.62 -14.39
N LEU A 116 -4.37 7.45 -13.89
CA LEU A 116 -4.48 7.14 -12.47
C LEU A 116 -3.74 5.83 -12.18
N THR A 117 -2.82 5.88 -11.22
CA THR A 117 -2.22 4.69 -10.61
C THR A 117 -2.53 4.68 -9.11
N ILE A 118 -3.14 3.60 -8.65
CA ILE A 118 -3.37 3.32 -7.24
C ILE A 118 -2.23 2.43 -6.74
N VAL A 119 -1.58 2.85 -5.67
CA VAL A 119 -0.61 2.04 -4.93
C VAL A 119 -1.25 1.68 -3.60
N GLU A 120 -1.28 0.39 -3.26
CA GLU A 120 -1.81 -0.06 -1.97
C GLU A 120 -0.82 -0.96 -1.25
N GLY A 121 -0.78 -0.82 0.08
CA GLY A 121 -0.02 -1.70 0.94
C GLY A 121 0.71 -0.95 2.04
N SER A 122 1.11 -1.70 3.07
CA SER A 122 1.86 -1.14 4.19
C SER A 122 3.19 -0.57 3.69
N TYR A 123 3.62 0.56 4.25
CA TYR A 123 4.82 1.30 3.84
C TYR A 123 4.71 2.04 2.49
N SER A 124 3.54 2.08 1.87
CA SER A 124 3.35 2.87 0.65
C SER A 124 3.52 4.38 0.89
N HIS A 125 3.36 4.90 2.11
CA HIS A 125 3.62 6.32 2.42
C HIS A 125 5.05 6.60 2.90
N HIS A 126 5.97 5.64 2.78
CA HIS A 126 7.33 5.80 3.29
C HIS A 126 7.97 7.08 2.72
N PRO A 127 8.74 7.87 3.51
CA PRO A 127 9.26 9.17 3.06
C PRO A 127 10.08 9.14 1.77
N MET A 128 10.69 7.99 1.43
CA MET A 128 11.41 7.79 0.16
C MET A 128 10.50 7.80 -1.09
N LEU A 129 9.18 7.67 -0.89
CA LEU A 129 8.17 7.58 -1.95
C LEU A 129 7.21 8.77 -1.92
N ALA A 130 7.15 9.50 -0.80
CA ALA A 130 6.08 10.44 -0.48
C ALA A 130 5.93 11.60 -1.48
N ASP A 131 7.03 12.03 -2.09
CA ASP A 131 7.08 13.11 -3.08
C ASP A 131 6.43 12.74 -4.43
N CYS A 132 6.23 11.46 -4.70
CA CYS A 132 5.57 10.99 -5.93
C CYS A 132 4.04 10.99 -5.84
N TYR A 133 3.46 11.09 -4.63
CA TYR A 133 2.02 10.93 -4.45
C TYR A 133 1.26 12.25 -4.49
N THR A 134 0.21 12.28 -5.30
CA THR A 134 -0.75 13.39 -5.34
C THR A 134 -1.80 13.26 -4.24
N LEU A 135 -2.15 12.02 -3.88
CA LEU A 135 -3.14 11.71 -2.85
C LEU A 135 -2.63 10.59 -1.95
N ARG A 136 -2.68 10.81 -0.64
CA ARG A 136 -2.32 9.83 0.40
C ARG A 136 -3.54 9.54 1.27
N ILE A 137 -3.94 8.28 1.30
CA ILE A 137 -5.08 7.76 2.06
C ILE A 137 -4.53 6.78 3.09
N PHE A 138 -4.92 6.95 4.35
CA PHE A 138 -4.58 6.04 5.43
C PHE A 138 -5.81 5.27 5.90
N LEU A 139 -5.75 3.94 5.90
CA LEU A 139 -6.83 3.08 6.37
C LEU A 139 -6.50 2.48 7.73
N THR A 140 -7.41 2.71 8.68
CA THR A 140 -7.32 2.17 10.02
C THR A 140 -8.55 1.33 10.38
N CYS A 141 -8.44 0.62 11.50
CA CYS A 141 -9.54 -0.04 12.20
C CYS A 141 -9.13 -0.25 13.66
N SER A 142 -10.09 -0.54 14.53
CA SER A 142 -9.81 -0.86 15.93
C SER A 142 -8.90 -2.09 16.03
N LYS A 143 -8.16 -2.17 17.14
CA LYS A 143 -7.28 -3.32 17.41
C LYS A 143 -8.06 -4.64 17.46
N GLU A 144 -9.25 -4.63 18.04
CA GLU A 144 -10.12 -5.80 18.11
C GLU A 144 -10.53 -6.27 16.71
N GLU A 145 -10.90 -5.32 15.85
CA GLU A 145 -11.30 -5.60 14.47
C GLU A 145 -10.12 -6.06 13.61
N GLN A 146 -8.96 -5.42 13.76
CA GLN A 146 -7.70 -5.82 13.14
C GLN A 146 -7.40 -7.29 13.48
N LEU A 147 -7.39 -7.65 14.76
CA LEU A 147 -7.11 -9.00 15.20
C LEU A 147 -8.19 -10.00 14.76
N ARG A 148 -9.47 -9.60 14.76
CA ARG A 148 -10.57 -10.44 14.24
C ARG A 148 -10.35 -10.79 12.78
N ARG A 149 -10.07 -9.79 11.94
CA ARG A 149 -9.85 -9.96 10.49
C ARG A 149 -8.57 -10.76 10.20
N LEU A 150 -7.48 -10.45 10.90
CA LEU A 150 -6.22 -11.20 10.75
C LEU A 150 -6.38 -12.65 11.19
N ARG A 151 -7.07 -12.92 12.31
CA ARG A 151 -7.34 -14.31 12.74
C ARG A 151 -8.09 -15.09 11.67
N ARG A 152 -9.11 -14.49 11.06
CA ARG A 152 -9.89 -15.11 9.98
C ARG A 152 -9.04 -15.39 8.73
N ARG A 153 -8.12 -14.47 8.38
CA ARG A 153 -7.33 -14.55 7.14
C ARG A 153 -6.07 -15.41 7.28
N GLU A 154 -5.39 -15.32 8.42
CA GLU A 154 -4.03 -15.84 8.60
C GLU A 154 -3.98 -17.13 9.42
N GLY A 155 -5.03 -17.45 10.16
CA GLY A 155 -5.10 -18.63 11.02
C GLY A 155 -3.91 -18.70 11.97
N GLU A 156 -3.13 -19.78 11.87
CA GLU A 156 -1.93 -20.03 12.70
C GLU A 156 -0.85 -18.94 12.55
N ARG A 157 -0.80 -18.23 11.42
CA ARG A 157 0.20 -17.17 11.20
C ARG A 157 -0.11 -15.88 11.96
N LEU A 158 -1.26 -15.79 12.63
CA LEU A 158 -1.65 -14.62 13.42
C LEU A 158 -0.59 -14.21 14.46
N GLU A 159 0.09 -15.19 15.07
CA GLU A 159 1.14 -14.92 16.07
C GLU A 159 2.30 -14.09 15.48
N TRP A 160 2.66 -14.33 14.22
CA TRP A 160 3.67 -13.54 13.52
C TRP A 160 3.20 -12.10 13.29
N PHE A 161 1.92 -11.89 12.99
CA PHE A 161 1.39 -10.54 12.87
C PHE A 161 1.44 -9.78 14.19
N GLN A 162 1.07 -10.42 15.30
CA GLN A 162 1.08 -9.78 16.61
C GLN A 162 2.50 -9.49 17.13
N SER A 163 3.43 -10.42 16.94
CA SER A 163 4.79 -10.32 17.49
C SER A 163 5.75 -9.52 16.62
N LEU A 164 5.50 -9.43 15.31
CA LEU A 164 6.43 -8.80 14.37
C LEU A 164 5.76 -7.71 13.53
N TRP A 165 4.75 -8.04 12.73
CA TRP A 165 4.25 -7.13 11.70
C TRP A 165 3.51 -5.92 12.25
N ILE A 166 2.58 -6.11 13.19
CA ILE A 166 1.84 -5.02 13.84
C ILE A 166 2.82 -4.08 14.56
N PRO A 167 3.76 -4.57 15.41
CA PRO A 167 4.76 -3.68 16.02
C PRO A 167 5.59 -2.88 15.02
N LEU A 168 6.01 -3.49 13.91
CA LEU A 168 6.78 -2.78 12.86
C LEU A 168 5.95 -1.71 12.16
N GLU A 169 4.69 -2.00 11.85
CA GLU A 169 3.76 -1.04 11.26
C GLU A 169 3.51 0.14 12.19
N GLU A 170 3.19 -0.10 13.47
CA GLU A 170 2.94 0.98 14.44
C GLU A 170 4.19 1.84 14.66
N GLN A 171 5.38 1.24 14.76
CA GLN A 171 6.64 1.99 14.84
C GLN A 171 6.88 2.84 13.59
N TYR A 172 6.53 2.34 12.40
CA TYR A 172 6.60 3.09 11.15
C TYR A 172 5.64 4.29 11.16
N PHE A 173 4.37 4.07 11.53
CA PHE A 173 3.37 5.12 11.55
C PHE A 173 3.72 6.22 12.54
N GLU A 174 4.18 5.85 13.75
CA GLU A 174 4.62 6.79 14.78
C GLU A 174 5.86 7.57 14.34
N ARG A 175 6.91 6.87 13.87
CA ARG A 175 8.20 7.47 13.50
C ARG A 175 8.07 8.52 12.39
N TYR A 176 7.19 8.30 11.42
CA TYR A 176 7.06 9.17 10.26
C TYR A 176 5.76 9.97 10.24
N GLY A 177 4.91 9.86 11.27
CA GLY A 177 3.65 10.58 11.36
C GLY A 177 2.69 10.29 10.19
N ILE A 178 2.66 9.05 9.71
CA ILE A 178 2.00 8.66 8.45
C ILE A 178 0.50 8.99 8.45
N GLU A 179 -0.19 8.65 9.55
CA GLU A 179 -1.62 8.91 9.70
C GLU A 179 -1.91 10.42 9.66
N ALA A 180 -1.15 11.23 10.40
CA ALA A 180 -1.31 12.69 10.44
C ALA A 180 -0.90 13.38 9.13
N ALA A 181 0.05 12.81 8.38
CA ALA A 181 0.52 13.35 7.12
C ALA A 181 -0.40 12.99 5.93
N SER A 182 -1.35 12.07 6.11
CA SER A 182 -2.25 11.64 5.04
C SER A 182 -3.31 12.68 4.74
N ASN A 183 -3.73 12.77 3.47
CA ASN A 183 -4.80 13.69 3.08
C ASN A 183 -6.15 13.24 3.62
N ILE A 184 -6.35 11.92 3.75
CA ILE A 184 -7.59 11.31 4.21
C ILE A 184 -7.24 10.15 5.14
N VAL A 185 -7.95 10.06 6.26
CA VAL A 185 -7.87 8.95 7.21
C VAL A 185 -9.25 8.30 7.28
N LEU A 186 -9.33 7.00 6.97
CA LEU A 186 -10.59 6.25 6.95
C LEU A 186 -10.55 5.14 7.99
N ASP A 187 -11.48 5.19 8.95
CA ASP A 187 -11.70 4.12 9.92
C ASP A 187 -12.74 3.12 9.37
N THR A 188 -12.33 1.86 9.25
CA THR A 188 -13.14 0.75 8.74
C THR A 188 -13.69 -0.15 9.85
N THR A 189 -13.59 0.22 11.12
CA THR A 189 -14.06 -0.57 12.27
C THR A 189 -15.51 -1.00 12.09
N GLY A 190 -15.79 -2.30 12.30
CA GLY A 190 -17.13 -2.87 12.19
C GLY A 190 -17.67 -2.98 10.76
N ARG A 191 -16.85 -2.67 9.75
CA ARG A 191 -17.21 -2.85 8.34
C ARG A 191 -16.57 -4.13 7.81
N GLU A 192 -17.21 -4.81 6.87
CA GLU A 192 -16.56 -5.89 6.11
C GLU A 192 -16.15 -5.37 4.76
#